data_AF-A0A5C6CYN4-F1
#
_entry.id   AF-A0A5C6CYN4-F1
#
_cell.length_a   1.000
_cell.length_b   1.000
_cell.length_c   1.000
_cell.angle_alpha   90.00
_cell.angle_beta   90.00
_cell.angle_gamma   90.00
#
_symmetry.space_group_name_H-M   'P 1'
#
loop_
_entity.id
_entity.type
_entity.pdbx_description
1 polymer ?
#
loop_
_entity_poly.entity_id
_entity_poly.type
_entity_poly.pdbx_seq_one_letter_code
_entity_poly.pdbx_strand_id
1 'polypeptide(L)'
;MRQHRTNLCSLLLVFVCLLVACAYCSEECIAGGGPENLFLVVNSNSQDSMTVANHYINFRKIPATNVFYLDYPAGRISAPSSQFKKRILEPVLTQIKDRKLTSQIDYIAYSCDFPWKINFADQFSTETLPRQQTPWLSLPAATYLSAFVLADRKEMLGALSNFYCTPVNNLIVVSRGFRSSYRWSLGGRRAGAEGLPYMLSAMLGVNTVPGNTVDEIVWYLKRAAGADGTKPKGTIYYVKNKTIRSTVRDKDFAEAARQVRLAGVNAEVIEGFFPENKQNVAGVTCGRHVVNPAGSHCRFLPGSFFDNLTSAGGQFLPQNKQTCISEFLRMGAAGACGTVVEPLALPPKFPNATLFPHYVHGCSMAESFYQSLAAPFQQILVGDPLCQPWATIPEVSLDGITEGSFVGGTVNITPRVSKIEGGVSTLRFFVDGVFQNECRDGQVFAWDTTKFSDGFHEIRMVATDNTPIETQGRWMAEIAIKNGTEAVQLSVEKDSLEATSDYLIVAVNSTNKAETSVSCNGLELGKVESGNGQISISKAKLGTGPLTLVATSKGSPGLRSRALDIVLPNQK
;
A
#
# COMPACT_ATOMS: atom_id res chain seq x y z
N MET A 1 28.38 -40.19 -54.86
CA MET A 1 27.83 -38.91 -54.36
C MET A 1 26.43 -39.10 -53.75
N ARG A 2 26.32 -39.85 -52.64
CA ARG A 2 25.04 -40.05 -51.91
C ARG A 2 25.34 -40.58 -50.50
N GLN A 3 26.04 -39.80 -49.67
CA GLN A 3 26.28 -40.19 -48.27
C GLN A 3 26.64 -39.04 -47.31
N HIS A 4 26.14 -37.82 -47.55
CA HIS A 4 26.37 -36.68 -46.64
C HIS A 4 25.15 -35.78 -46.37
N ARG A 5 23.92 -36.24 -46.66
CA ARG A 5 22.71 -35.41 -46.44
C ARG A 5 21.81 -35.82 -45.26
N THR A 6 22.15 -36.87 -44.52
CA THR A 6 21.28 -37.39 -43.43
C THR A 6 21.67 -36.94 -42.02
N ASN A 7 22.81 -36.26 -41.82
CA ASN A 7 23.22 -35.80 -40.47
C ASN A 7 22.97 -34.30 -40.21
N LEU A 8 22.53 -33.52 -41.20
CA LEU A 8 22.25 -32.09 -40.99
C LEU A 8 20.84 -31.82 -40.46
N CYS A 9 19.84 -32.63 -40.85
CA CYS A 9 18.46 -32.48 -40.35
C CYS A 9 18.30 -32.93 -38.89
N SER A 10 19.04 -33.94 -38.45
CA SER A 10 18.99 -34.41 -37.05
C SER A 10 19.72 -33.47 -36.08
N LEU A 11 20.79 -32.78 -36.54
CA LEU A 11 21.45 -31.75 -35.73
C LEU A 11 20.62 -30.46 -35.65
N LEU A 12 19.90 -30.09 -36.71
CA LEU A 12 19.04 -28.90 -36.71
C LEU A 12 17.81 -29.06 -35.81
N LEU A 13 17.23 -30.27 -35.73
CA LEU A 13 16.08 -30.53 -34.85
C LEU A 13 16.45 -30.53 -33.37
N VAL A 14 17.64 -31.02 -33.02
CA VAL A 14 18.13 -30.99 -31.63
C VAL A 14 18.51 -29.58 -31.19
N PHE A 15 19.03 -28.74 -32.10
CA PHE A 15 19.33 -27.33 -31.80
C PHE A 15 18.06 -26.46 -31.71
N VAL A 16 17.01 -26.76 -32.49
CA VAL A 16 15.71 -26.07 -32.37
C VAL A 16 14.94 -26.51 -31.13
N CYS A 17 15.03 -27.78 -30.71
CA CYS A 17 14.45 -28.21 -29.42
C CYS A 17 15.22 -27.69 -28.20
N LEU A 18 16.55 -27.48 -28.28
CA LEU A 18 17.33 -26.83 -27.21
C LEU A 18 17.17 -25.31 -27.17
N LEU A 19 16.87 -24.64 -28.30
CA LEU A 19 16.54 -23.22 -28.32
C LEU A 19 15.08 -22.92 -27.93
N VAL A 20 14.16 -23.87 -28.11
CA VAL A 20 12.77 -23.75 -27.62
C VAL A 20 12.64 -24.18 -26.15
N ALA A 21 13.58 -24.97 -25.62
CA ALA A 21 13.64 -25.29 -24.18
C ALA A 21 14.32 -24.20 -23.32
N CYS A 22 15.08 -23.27 -23.92
CA CYS A 22 15.78 -22.20 -23.20
C CYS A 22 15.11 -20.81 -23.32
N ALA A 23 13.88 -20.73 -23.82
CA ALA A 23 13.10 -19.48 -23.91
C ALA A 23 11.84 -19.48 -23.04
N TYR A 24 11.69 -20.46 -22.14
CA TYR A 24 10.93 -20.23 -20.91
C TYR A 24 11.90 -19.60 -19.90
N CYS A 25 12.18 -18.29 -20.07
CA CYS A 25 12.34 -17.49 -18.87
C CYS A 25 11.01 -17.68 -18.14
N SER A 26 11.02 -18.51 -17.10
CA SER A 26 10.09 -18.34 -16.01
C SER A 26 10.26 -16.88 -15.60
N GLU A 27 9.36 -16.00 -16.05
CA GLU A 27 9.14 -14.77 -15.30
C GLU A 27 8.81 -15.27 -13.91
N GLU A 28 9.76 -15.14 -12.98
CA GLU A 28 9.57 -15.50 -11.60
C GLU A 28 8.34 -14.72 -11.13
N CYS A 29 7.25 -15.45 -10.92
CA CYS A 29 5.97 -14.90 -10.53
C CYS A 29 6.12 -14.42 -9.09
N ILE A 30 6.37 -13.13 -8.92
CA ILE A 30 6.58 -12.48 -7.63
C ILE A 30 5.57 -11.33 -7.55
N ALA A 31 4.30 -11.53 -7.19
CA ALA A 31 3.41 -10.40 -6.77
C ALA A 31 2.58 -10.61 -5.50
N GLY A 32 1.61 -9.72 -5.24
CA GLY A 32 0.84 -9.61 -4.00
C GLY A 32 1.36 -8.53 -3.08
N GLY A 33 0.57 -7.50 -2.83
CA GLY A 33 0.93 -6.44 -1.88
C GLY A 33 0.84 -6.88 -0.43
N GLY A 34 1.79 -6.44 0.38
CA GLY A 34 1.78 -6.58 1.83
C GLY A 34 2.42 -5.38 2.53
N PRO A 35 2.41 -5.37 3.87
CA PRO A 35 3.12 -4.40 4.71
C PRO A 35 4.60 -4.22 4.31
N GLU A 36 5.24 -5.30 3.89
CA GLU A 36 6.64 -5.32 3.45
C GLU A 36 6.84 -4.52 2.15
N ASN A 37 5.80 -4.38 1.34
CA ASN A 37 5.82 -3.71 0.05
C ASN A 37 5.25 -2.27 0.10
N LEU A 38 4.77 -1.81 1.25
CA LEU A 38 4.23 -0.46 1.42
C LEU A 38 5.24 0.46 2.06
N PHE A 39 5.52 1.60 1.41
CA PHE A 39 6.30 2.70 1.96
C PHE A 39 5.36 3.79 2.47
N LEU A 40 5.39 4.06 3.77
CA LEU A 40 4.53 5.02 4.44
C LEU A 40 5.23 6.37 4.56
N VAL A 41 4.63 7.41 3.99
CA VAL A 41 5.12 8.79 4.06
C VAL A 41 4.32 9.56 5.10
N VAL A 42 5.02 10.05 6.13
CA VAL A 42 4.45 10.73 7.29
C VAL A 42 4.89 12.19 7.27
N ASN A 43 3.97 13.13 7.46
CA ASN A 43 4.34 14.55 7.59
C ASN A 43 4.86 14.79 9.02
N SER A 44 6.16 15.03 9.18
CA SER A 44 6.78 15.21 10.50
C SER A 44 6.40 16.52 11.19
N ASN A 45 5.79 17.47 10.48
CA ASN A 45 5.27 18.73 11.05
C ASN A 45 3.76 18.67 11.35
N SER A 46 3.12 17.51 11.25
CA SER A 46 1.71 17.33 11.58
C SER A 46 1.54 16.23 12.63
N GLN A 47 1.05 16.63 13.80
CA GLN A 47 0.71 15.69 14.87
C GLN A 47 -0.39 14.72 14.43
N ASP A 48 -1.36 15.18 13.64
CA ASP A 48 -2.41 14.35 13.05
C ASP A 48 -1.81 13.28 12.13
N SER A 49 -0.88 13.68 11.25
CA SER A 49 -0.20 12.78 10.31
C SER A 49 0.61 11.71 11.03
N MET A 50 1.33 12.09 12.09
CA MET A 50 2.08 11.15 12.93
C MET A 50 1.14 10.22 13.70
N THR A 51 0.04 10.73 14.25
CA THR A 51 -0.96 9.92 14.98
C THR A 51 -1.62 8.88 14.08
N VAL A 52 -2.07 9.28 12.89
CA VAL A 52 -2.62 8.34 11.89
C VAL A 52 -1.58 7.29 11.51
N ALA A 53 -0.33 7.70 11.30
CA ALA A 53 0.76 6.79 10.94
C ALA A 53 1.03 5.77 12.05
N ASN A 54 1.12 6.19 13.32
CA ASN A 54 1.33 5.33 14.47
C ASN A 54 0.29 4.19 14.55
N HIS A 55 -0.98 4.56 14.42
CA HIS A 55 -2.07 3.59 14.38
C HIS A 55 -1.99 2.66 13.17
N TYR A 56 -1.75 3.20 11.97
CA TYR A 56 -1.68 2.41 10.75
C TYR A 56 -0.50 1.43 10.75
N ILE A 57 0.68 1.86 11.23
CA ILE A 57 1.85 1.01 11.44
C ILE A 57 1.49 -0.15 12.36
N ASN A 58 0.80 0.11 13.47
CA ASN A 58 0.39 -0.96 14.39
C ASN A 58 -0.66 -1.91 13.78
N PHE A 59 -1.63 -1.40 13.03
CA PHE A 59 -2.68 -2.23 12.40
C PHE A 59 -2.13 -3.12 11.30
N ARG A 60 -1.25 -2.58 10.45
CA ARG A 60 -0.69 -3.28 9.30
C ARG A 60 0.64 -3.95 9.58
N LYS A 61 1.26 -3.70 10.74
CA LYS A 61 2.64 -4.12 11.05
C LYS A 61 3.60 -3.67 9.95
N ILE A 62 3.53 -2.40 9.57
CA ILE A 62 4.45 -1.82 8.57
C ILE A 62 5.86 -1.85 9.17
N PRO A 63 6.87 -2.43 8.49
CA PRO A 63 8.22 -2.44 9.01
C PRO A 63 8.76 -1.01 9.19
N ALA A 64 9.53 -0.76 10.26
CA ALA A 64 10.09 0.56 10.54
C ALA A 64 10.96 1.10 9.38
N THR A 65 11.70 0.22 8.68
CA THR A 65 12.50 0.60 7.50
C THR A 65 11.65 1.15 6.34
N ASN A 66 10.36 0.84 6.31
CA ASN A 66 9.41 1.30 5.30
C ASN A 66 8.71 2.62 5.66
N VAL A 67 9.03 3.25 6.79
CA VAL A 67 8.39 4.49 7.24
C VAL A 67 9.34 5.68 7.03
N PHE A 68 8.85 6.73 6.36
CA PHE A 68 9.61 7.94 6.11
C PHE A 68 8.89 9.18 6.61
N TYR A 69 9.51 9.85 7.58
CA TYR A 69 9.09 11.12 8.13
C TYR A 69 9.65 12.26 7.28
N LEU A 70 8.76 12.89 6.52
CA LEU A 70 9.09 13.98 5.60
C LEU A 70 8.73 15.33 6.23
N ASP A 71 9.71 16.22 6.26
CA ASP A 71 9.53 17.63 6.66
C ASP A 71 8.75 18.39 5.57
N TYR A 72 7.46 18.55 5.78
CA TYR A 72 6.56 19.25 4.87
C TYR A 72 5.58 20.18 5.61
N PRO A 73 5.22 21.37 5.07
CA PRO A 73 4.24 22.24 5.72
C PRO A 73 2.84 21.60 5.78
N ALA A 74 2.25 21.50 6.97
CA ALA A 74 0.90 20.94 7.17
C ALA A 74 -0.22 21.83 6.58
N GLY A 75 -1.42 21.26 6.41
CA GLY A 75 -2.62 21.99 6.00
C GLY A 75 -2.64 22.53 4.57
N ARG A 76 -1.70 22.13 3.71
CA ARG A 76 -1.67 22.57 2.30
C ARG A 76 -2.69 21.78 1.50
N ILE A 77 -3.60 22.49 0.83
CA ILE A 77 -4.57 21.90 -0.11
C ILE A 77 -3.87 21.47 -1.41
N SER A 78 -2.94 22.29 -1.89
CA SER A 78 -2.26 22.08 -3.16
C SER A 78 -0.79 22.48 -3.16
N ALA A 79 -0.03 21.89 -4.08
CA ALA A 79 1.36 22.27 -4.35
C ALA A 79 1.62 22.45 -5.86
N PRO A 80 2.50 23.37 -6.27
CA PRO A 80 3.05 23.39 -7.62
C PRO A 80 3.82 22.10 -7.94
N SER A 81 3.84 21.68 -9.21
CA SER A 81 4.55 20.47 -9.67
C SER A 81 6.03 20.48 -9.30
N SER A 82 6.69 21.64 -9.36
CA SER A 82 8.09 21.82 -8.97
C SER A 82 8.33 21.53 -7.48
N GLN A 83 7.41 21.97 -6.62
CA GLN A 83 7.48 21.67 -5.18
C GLN A 83 7.13 20.21 -4.89
N PHE A 84 6.16 19.64 -5.59
CA PHE A 84 5.84 18.22 -5.48
C PHE A 84 7.05 17.34 -5.81
N LYS A 85 7.67 17.57 -6.98
CA LYS A 85 8.87 16.82 -7.41
C LYS A 85 9.99 16.93 -6.37
N LYS A 86 10.39 18.15 -6.01
CA LYS A 86 11.56 18.40 -5.15
C LYS A 86 11.36 18.11 -3.67
N ARG A 87 10.16 18.38 -3.13
CA ARG A 87 9.90 18.30 -1.69
C ARG A 87 9.16 17.04 -1.26
N ILE A 88 8.59 16.27 -2.19
CA ILE A 88 7.85 15.05 -1.87
C ILE A 88 8.38 13.86 -2.65
N LEU A 89 8.24 13.87 -3.98
CA LEU A 89 8.49 12.66 -4.79
C LEU A 89 9.96 12.23 -4.81
N GLU A 90 10.89 13.15 -5.13
CA GLU A 90 12.32 12.86 -5.17
C GLU A 90 12.88 12.41 -3.80
N PRO A 91 12.55 13.07 -2.66
CA PRO A 91 12.93 12.57 -1.34
C PRO A 91 12.42 11.17 -1.04
N VAL A 92 11.15 10.87 -1.35
CA VAL A 92 10.56 9.54 -1.13
C VAL A 92 11.29 8.47 -1.94
N LEU A 93 11.51 8.70 -3.24
CA LEU A 93 12.23 7.76 -4.09
C LEU A 93 13.70 7.59 -3.67
N THR A 94 14.34 8.66 -3.19
CA THR A 94 15.70 8.63 -2.66
C THR A 94 15.77 7.77 -1.41
N GLN A 95 14.85 7.92 -0.47
CA GLN A 95 14.81 7.10 0.74
C GLN A 95 14.53 5.62 0.45
N ILE A 96 13.65 5.30 -0.50
CA ILE A 96 13.44 3.92 -0.96
C ILE A 96 14.76 3.34 -1.50
N LYS A 97 15.49 4.10 -2.32
CA LYS A 97 16.77 3.67 -2.91
C LYS A 97 17.87 3.50 -1.85
N ASP A 98 18.05 4.48 -0.97
CA ASP A 98 19.11 4.50 0.03
C ASP A 98 18.96 3.35 1.04
N ARG A 99 17.70 2.98 1.32
CA ARG A 99 17.35 1.82 2.16
C ARG A 99 17.34 0.49 1.40
N LYS A 100 17.68 0.51 0.10
CA LYS A 100 17.72 -0.65 -0.81
C LYS A 100 16.37 -1.37 -0.96
N LEU A 101 15.28 -0.61 -0.92
CA LEU A 101 13.92 -1.13 -0.99
C LEU A 101 13.30 -1.03 -2.40
N THR A 102 14.07 -0.60 -3.42
CA THR A 102 13.55 -0.35 -4.78
C THR A 102 12.84 -1.55 -5.41
N SER A 103 13.33 -2.77 -5.21
CA SER A 103 12.71 -4.00 -5.72
C SER A 103 11.64 -4.57 -4.79
N GLN A 104 11.42 -3.93 -3.64
CA GLN A 104 10.51 -4.38 -2.59
C GLN A 104 9.24 -3.52 -2.52
N ILE A 105 9.35 -2.19 -2.68
CA ILE A 105 8.21 -1.28 -2.54
C ILE A 105 7.35 -1.27 -3.80
N ASP A 106 6.05 -1.52 -3.61
CA ASP A 106 5.02 -1.49 -4.65
C ASP A 106 3.96 -0.40 -4.40
N TYR A 107 3.86 0.07 -3.16
CA TYR A 107 2.87 1.05 -2.70
C TYR A 107 3.56 2.22 -2.01
N ILE A 108 3.14 3.44 -2.34
CA ILE A 108 3.42 4.66 -1.56
C ILE A 108 2.11 5.15 -0.96
N ALA A 109 1.98 5.02 0.36
CA ALA A 109 0.84 5.56 1.10
C ALA A 109 1.25 6.86 1.80
N TYR A 110 0.49 7.92 1.58
CA TYR A 110 0.65 9.17 2.32
C TYR A 110 -0.27 9.14 3.53
N SER A 111 0.23 9.48 4.71
CA SER A 111 -0.63 9.83 5.84
C SER A 111 -1.45 11.10 5.54
N CYS A 112 -2.17 11.67 6.52
CA CYS A 112 -2.88 12.94 6.31
C CYS A 112 -1.94 14.15 6.31
N ASP A 113 -2.49 15.35 6.11
CA ASP A 113 -1.76 16.63 6.05
C ASP A 113 -0.71 16.79 4.93
N PHE A 114 -0.94 16.13 3.80
CA PHE A 114 -0.27 16.40 2.54
C PHE A 114 -1.21 17.10 1.54
N PRO A 115 -0.69 17.82 0.53
CA PRO A 115 -1.52 18.37 -0.54
C PRO A 115 -2.22 17.26 -1.29
N TRP A 116 -3.54 17.34 -1.43
CA TRP A 116 -4.31 16.34 -2.16
C TRP A 116 -4.40 16.62 -3.67
N LYS A 117 -4.03 17.82 -4.14
CA LYS A 117 -3.90 18.16 -5.58
C LYS A 117 -2.59 18.87 -5.94
N ILE A 118 -2.05 18.55 -7.10
CA ILE A 118 -0.79 19.08 -7.64
C ILE A 118 -1.07 19.88 -8.92
N ASN A 119 -0.53 21.10 -8.99
CA ASN A 119 -0.70 22.01 -10.13
C ASN A 119 0.44 21.87 -11.13
N PHE A 120 0.15 21.49 -12.36
CA PHE A 120 1.10 21.40 -13.47
C PHE A 120 0.93 22.52 -14.51
N ALA A 121 0.09 23.54 -14.26
CA ALA A 121 -0.15 24.62 -15.22
C ALA A 121 1.15 25.32 -15.67
N ASP A 122 2.04 25.66 -14.73
CA ASP A 122 3.32 26.33 -15.04
C ASP A 122 4.23 25.43 -15.89
N GLN A 123 4.21 24.12 -15.64
CA GLN A 123 5.02 23.12 -16.36
C GLN A 123 4.61 23.01 -17.84
N PHE A 124 3.33 23.25 -18.15
CA PHE A 124 2.77 23.14 -19.49
C PHE A 124 2.24 24.48 -20.01
N SER A 125 2.83 25.59 -19.57
CA SER A 125 2.36 26.94 -19.88
C SER A 125 2.45 27.31 -21.38
N THR A 126 3.34 26.65 -22.14
CA THR A 126 3.49 26.84 -23.59
C THR A 126 2.63 25.89 -24.43
N GLU A 127 1.96 24.91 -23.79
CA GLU A 127 1.15 23.90 -24.47
C GLU A 127 -0.31 24.36 -24.58
N THR A 128 -0.94 24.09 -25.71
CA THR A 128 -2.39 24.30 -25.85
C THR A 128 -3.11 23.02 -25.43
N LEU A 129 -3.46 22.94 -24.14
CA LEU A 129 -4.14 21.78 -23.58
C LEU A 129 -5.66 21.85 -23.82
N PRO A 130 -6.30 20.79 -24.34
CA PRO A 130 -7.75 20.74 -24.44
C PRO A 130 -8.38 20.74 -23.04
N ARG A 131 -9.64 21.17 -22.92
CA ARG A 131 -10.36 21.28 -21.63
C ARG A 131 -10.34 19.97 -20.82
N GLN A 132 -10.35 18.83 -21.52
CA GLN A 132 -10.28 17.48 -20.97
C GLN A 132 -8.94 17.20 -20.25
N GLN A 133 -7.88 17.94 -20.54
CA GLN A 133 -6.52 17.74 -20.02
C GLN A 133 -6.10 18.90 -19.12
N THR A 134 -7.01 19.39 -18.27
CA THR A 134 -6.66 20.41 -17.29
C THR A 134 -5.49 19.91 -16.43
N PRO A 135 -4.39 20.67 -16.30
CA PRO A 135 -3.12 20.19 -15.74
C PRO A 135 -3.13 20.16 -14.20
N TRP A 136 -4.10 19.44 -13.63
CA TRP A 136 -4.20 19.16 -12.20
C TRP A 136 -4.22 17.66 -11.98
N LEU A 137 -3.33 17.21 -11.11
CA LEU A 137 -3.30 15.83 -10.66
C LEU A 137 -3.69 15.71 -9.20
N SER A 138 -4.21 14.57 -8.76
CA SER A 138 -4.17 14.24 -7.32
C SER A 138 -2.75 13.87 -6.91
N LEU A 139 -2.41 13.99 -5.62
CA LEU A 139 -1.12 13.54 -5.12
C LEU A 139 -0.85 12.05 -5.41
N PRO A 140 -1.75 11.11 -5.06
CA PRO A 140 -1.56 9.70 -5.40
C PRO A 140 -1.43 9.43 -6.90
N ALA A 141 -2.19 10.13 -7.74
CA ALA A 141 -2.09 9.93 -9.18
C ALA A 141 -0.77 10.47 -9.77
N ALA A 142 -0.25 11.58 -9.23
CA ALA A 142 1.05 12.10 -9.62
C ALA A 142 2.19 11.14 -9.21
N THR A 143 2.08 10.49 -8.06
CA THR A 143 3.01 9.45 -7.60
C THR A 143 2.90 8.17 -8.46
N TYR A 144 1.67 7.76 -8.77
CA TYR A 144 1.41 6.63 -9.67
C TYR A 144 2.03 6.82 -11.05
N LEU A 145 1.86 8.02 -11.62
CA LEU A 145 2.39 8.42 -12.92
C LEU A 145 3.83 8.99 -12.82
N SER A 146 4.59 8.63 -11.79
CA SER A 146 5.92 9.20 -11.49
C SER A 146 6.87 9.20 -12.68
N ALA A 147 6.86 8.15 -13.51
CA ALA A 147 7.68 8.09 -14.72
C ALA A 147 7.39 9.24 -15.70
N PHE A 148 6.11 9.60 -15.88
CA PHE A 148 5.73 10.76 -16.69
C PHE A 148 6.02 12.08 -15.98
N VAL A 149 5.74 12.14 -14.67
CA VAL A 149 5.94 13.36 -13.87
C VAL A 149 7.42 13.77 -13.82
N LEU A 150 8.32 12.82 -13.57
CA LEU A 150 9.76 13.09 -13.50
C LEU A 150 10.35 13.44 -14.87
N ALA A 151 9.77 12.93 -15.95
CA ALA A 151 10.18 13.23 -17.32
C ALA A 151 9.42 14.41 -17.96
N ASP A 152 8.56 15.11 -17.20
CA ASP A 152 7.73 16.23 -17.67
C ASP A 152 6.91 15.92 -18.94
N ARG A 153 6.37 14.69 -19.00
CA ARG A 153 5.62 14.17 -20.14
C ARG A 153 4.13 14.48 -20.02
N LYS A 154 3.60 15.28 -20.94
CA LYS A 154 2.17 15.66 -20.98
C LYS A 154 1.22 14.47 -21.15
N GLU A 155 1.73 13.32 -21.61
CA GLU A 155 1.00 12.07 -21.74
C GLU A 155 0.39 11.58 -20.42
N MET A 156 0.88 12.05 -19.26
CA MET A 156 0.21 11.81 -17.95
C MET A 156 -1.26 12.29 -17.94
N LEU A 157 -1.58 13.32 -18.72
CA LEU A 157 -2.93 13.90 -18.87
C LEU A 157 -3.77 13.16 -19.93
N GLY A 158 -3.26 12.08 -20.51
CA GLY A 158 -3.92 11.28 -21.54
C GLY A 158 -5.10 10.46 -21.01
N ALA A 159 -6.03 10.11 -21.91
CA ALA A 159 -7.19 9.28 -21.60
C ALA A 159 -6.84 7.79 -21.33
N LEU A 160 -5.60 7.39 -21.64
CA LEU A 160 -5.09 6.02 -21.47
C LEU A 160 -3.68 6.07 -20.85
N SER A 161 -3.45 6.91 -19.82
CA SER A 161 -2.13 7.04 -19.19
C SER A 161 -1.80 5.89 -18.24
N ASN A 162 -2.77 5.03 -17.93
CA ASN A 162 -2.61 3.84 -17.11
C ASN A 162 -2.70 2.55 -17.95
N PHE A 163 -1.56 1.91 -18.19
CA PHE A 163 -1.48 0.65 -18.95
C PHE A 163 -1.70 -0.60 -18.09
N TYR A 164 -1.71 -0.49 -16.76
CA TYR A 164 -2.15 -1.56 -15.86
C TYR A 164 -3.67 -1.79 -15.94
N CYS A 165 -4.42 -0.74 -16.28
CA CYS A 165 -5.87 -0.83 -16.54
C CYS A 165 -6.14 -1.71 -17.76
N THR A 166 -7.06 -2.67 -17.63
CA THR A 166 -7.52 -3.49 -18.76
C THR A 166 -8.77 -2.87 -19.37
N PRO A 167 -8.84 -2.68 -20.71
CA PRO A 167 -10.04 -2.22 -21.40
C PRO A 167 -11.20 -3.20 -21.21
N VAL A 168 -12.40 -2.65 -21.09
CA VAL A 168 -13.65 -3.42 -20.96
C VAL A 168 -14.06 -3.99 -22.32
N ASN A 169 -13.37 -5.02 -22.81
CA ASN A 169 -13.77 -5.74 -24.02
C ASN A 169 -14.25 -7.15 -23.65
N ASN A 170 -15.55 -7.40 -23.83
CA ASN A 170 -16.23 -8.70 -23.63
C ASN A 170 -16.23 -9.29 -22.20
N LEU A 171 -15.93 -8.46 -21.18
CA LEU A 171 -16.17 -8.68 -19.74
C LEU A 171 -15.62 -9.97 -19.11
N ILE A 172 -14.67 -10.64 -19.77
CA ILE A 172 -13.76 -11.54 -19.05
C ILE A 172 -12.81 -10.66 -18.24
N VAL A 173 -13.09 -10.54 -16.94
CA VAL A 173 -12.24 -9.78 -16.03
C VAL A 173 -11.08 -10.66 -15.57
N VAL A 174 -9.91 -10.43 -16.15
CA VAL A 174 -8.66 -11.03 -15.64
C VAL A 174 -8.09 -10.11 -14.58
N SER A 175 -8.05 -10.59 -13.35
CA SER A 175 -7.47 -9.85 -12.22
C SER A 175 -6.03 -10.28 -12.02
N ARG A 176 -5.16 -9.33 -11.73
CA ARG A 176 -3.75 -9.58 -11.55
C ARG A 176 -3.14 -8.71 -10.47
N GLY A 177 -2.12 -9.21 -9.79
CA GLY A 177 -1.37 -8.49 -8.79
C GLY A 177 -0.56 -7.36 -9.42
N PHE A 178 0.00 -6.53 -8.57
CA PHE A 178 0.90 -5.45 -8.96
C PHE A 178 2.28 -5.59 -8.32
N ARG A 179 3.31 -5.28 -9.11
CA ARG A 179 4.64 -4.89 -8.61
C ARG A 179 5.11 -3.64 -9.30
N SER A 180 5.87 -2.80 -8.59
CA SER A 180 6.56 -1.65 -9.19
C SER A 180 7.68 -2.08 -10.15
N SER A 181 8.21 -3.29 -9.98
CA SER A 181 9.18 -3.90 -10.91
C SER A 181 8.55 -4.33 -12.23
N TYR A 182 7.23 -4.53 -12.27
CA TYR A 182 6.54 -4.85 -13.51
C TYR A 182 6.45 -3.65 -14.42
N ARG A 183 6.43 -3.96 -15.71
CA ARG A 183 6.17 -2.99 -16.75
C ARG A 183 4.94 -3.40 -17.51
N TRP A 184 4.21 -2.40 -17.98
CA TRP A 184 2.89 -2.60 -18.57
C TRP A 184 2.85 -2.02 -19.97
N SER A 185 2.27 -2.78 -20.88
CA SER A 185 1.85 -2.31 -22.20
C SER A 185 0.33 -2.13 -22.24
N LEU A 186 -0.15 -1.41 -23.26
CA LEU A 186 -1.56 -1.11 -23.40
C LEU A 186 -2.42 -2.39 -23.33
N GLY A 187 -3.52 -2.33 -22.57
CA GLY A 187 -4.41 -3.47 -22.41
C GLY A 187 -4.24 -4.26 -21.11
N GLY A 188 -3.49 -3.75 -20.13
CA GLY A 188 -3.22 -4.46 -18.88
C GLY A 188 -2.15 -5.55 -19.01
N ARG A 189 -1.38 -5.58 -20.10
CA ARG A 189 -0.47 -6.71 -20.40
C ARG A 189 0.90 -6.45 -19.77
N ARG A 190 1.48 -7.46 -19.12
CA ARG A 190 2.90 -7.44 -18.72
C ARG A 190 3.77 -7.23 -19.97
N ALA A 191 4.82 -6.46 -19.82
CA ALA A 191 5.73 -6.06 -20.88
C ALA A 191 7.18 -6.13 -20.39
N GLY A 192 8.12 -6.21 -21.33
CA GLY A 192 9.53 -6.16 -21.05
C GLY A 192 10.01 -4.73 -20.77
N ALA A 193 11.26 -4.44 -21.11
CA ALA A 193 11.87 -3.14 -20.86
C ALA A 193 11.15 -1.95 -21.54
N GLU A 194 10.39 -2.21 -22.60
CA GLU A 194 9.59 -1.25 -23.37
C GLU A 194 8.29 -0.81 -22.65
N GLY A 195 7.87 -1.53 -21.61
CA GLY A 195 6.66 -1.21 -20.85
C GLY A 195 6.82 -0.02 -19.92
N LEU A 196 5.69 0.56 -19.51
CA LEU A 196 5.65 1.65 -18.54
C LEU A 196 5.69 1.11 -17.10
N PRO A 197 6.57 1.66 -16.24
CA PRO A 197 6.54 1.39 -14.80
C PRO A 197 5.50 2.27 -14.10
N TYR A 198 4.97 1.78 -12.99
CA TYR A 198 4.08 2.54 -12.11
C TYR A 198 4.43 2.27 -10.64
N MET A 199 3.80 3.00 -9.72
CA MET A 199 3.89 2.75 -8.28
C MET A 199 2.49 2.97 -7.68
N LEU A 200 1.86 1.97 -7.06
CA LEU A 200 0.53 2.18 -6.49
C LEU A 200 0.59 3.26 -5.41
N SER A 201 -0.45 4.08 -5.32
CA SER A 201 -0.47 5.15 -4.33
C SER A 201 -1.86 5.48 -3.84
N ALA A 202 -1.95 5.90 -2.57
CA ALA A 202 -3.17 6.34 -1.93
C ALA A 202 -2.84 7.36 -0.82
N MET A 203 -3.86 8.09 -0.39
CA MET A 203 -3.82 8.79 0.90
C MET A 203 -4.56 7.96 1.94
N LEU A 204 -3.99 7.80 3.14
CA LEU A 204 -4.67 7.13 4.24
C LEU A 204 -5.87 7.94 4.75
N GLY A 205 -5.81 9.26 4.63
CA GLY A 205 -6.89 10.18 4.98
C GLY A 205 -6.57 11.62 4.57
N VAL A 206 -7.61 12.47 4.54
CA VAL A 206 -7.49 13.92 4.36
C VAL A 206 -8.23 14.59 5.50
N ASN A 207 -7.51 15.35 6.33
CA ASN A 207 -8.03 15.96 7.56
C ASN A 207 -8.44 17.44 7.43
N THR A 208 -8.38 18.02 6.23
CA THR A 208 -8.93 19.36 5.95
C THR A 208 -10.43 19.28 5.71
N VAL A 209 -11.24 20.08 6.41
CA VAL A 209 -12.71 20.15 6.25
C VAL A 209 -13.11 20.31 4.78
N PRO A 210 -14.07 19.53 4.25
CA PRO A 210 -14.97 18.56 4.90
C PRO A 210 -14.42 17.13 5.00
N GLY A 211 -13.09 16.96 5.00
CA GLY A 211 -12.38 15.72 5.26
C GLY A 211 -12.69 15.10 6.63
N ASN A 212 -11.91 14.09 7.00
CA ASN A 212 -12.16 13.28 8.19
C ASN A 212 -11.33 13.72 9.40
N THR A 213 -11.87 13.56 10.60
CA THR A 213 -11.05 13.73 11.82
C THR A 213 -10.02 12.61 11.93
N VAL A 214 -8.98 12.80 12.74
CA VAL A 214 -7.98 11.75 13.02
C VAL A 214 -8.66 10.48 13.54
N ASP A 215 -9.62 10.60 14.46
CA ASP A 215 -10.36 9.46 15.01
C ASP A 215 -11.17 8.71 13.94
N GLU A 216 -11.83 9.44 13.03
CA GLU A 216 -12.52 8.83 11.89
C GLU A 216 -11.53 8.08 10.99
N ILE A 217 -10.37 8.67 10.70
CA ILE A 217 -9.30 8.06 9.90
C ILE A 217 -8.81 6.76 10.54
N VAL A 218 -8.40 6.84 11.81
CA VAL A 218 -7.93 5.68 12.57
C VAL A 218 -9.00 4.59 12.63
N TRP A 219 -10.27 4.97 12.81
CA TRP A 219 -11.38 4.02 12.91
C TRP A 219 -11.61 3.25 11.62
N TYR A 220 -11.70 3.90 10.46
CA TYR A 220 -11.92 3.17 9.21
C TYR A 220 -10.70 2.38 8.77
N LEU A 221 -9.47 2.85 9.06
CA LEU A 221 -8.25 2.09 8.77
C LEU A 221 -8.17 0.82 9.62
N LYS A 222 -8.52 0.89 10.91
CA LYS A 222 -8.60 -0.30 11.78
C LYS A 222 -9.59 -1.33 11.23
N ARG A 223 -10.77 -0.85 10.79
CA ARG A 223 -11.80 -1.70 10.19
C ARG A 223 -11.33 -2.33 8.88
N ALA A 224 -10.62 -1.57 8.05
CA ALA A 224 -10.07 -2.05 6.78
C ALA A 224 -9.00 -3.13 6.97
N ALA A 225 -8.05 -2.90 7.89
CA ALA A 225 -7.01 -3.87 8.22
C ALA A 225 -7.57 -5.18 8.76
N GLY A 226 -8.62 -5.12 9.59
CA GLY A 226 -9.28 -6.31 10.13
C GLY A 226 -10.19 -7.04 9.14
N ALA A 227 -10.36 -6.54 7.91
CA ALA A 227 -11.26 -7.15 6.92
C ALA A 227 -10.55 -8.16 6.00
N ASP A 228 -9.22 -8.12 5.89
CA ASP A 228 -8.42 -8.95 5.00
C ASP A 228 -8.74 -10.44 5.14
N GLY A 229 -9.04 -11.11 4.02
CA GLY A 229 -9.37 -12.54 3.98
C GLY A 229 -10.63 -12.96 4.73
N THR A 230 -11.39 -12.05 5.34
CA THR A 230 -12.59 -12.38 6.12
C THR A 230 -13.81 -12.76 5.27
N LYS A 231 -13.79 -12.46 3.97
CA LYS A 231 -14.83 -12.74 2.98
C LYS A 231 -16.22 -12.30 3.49
N PRO A 232 -16.44 -10.99 3.75
CA PRO A 232 -17.65 -10.50 4.39
C PRO A 232 -18.90 -10.82 3.56
N LYS A 233 -19.96 -11.30 4.24
CA LYS A 233 -21.26 -11.67 3.64
C LYS A 233 -22.15 -10.44 3.38
N GLY A 234 -21.71 -9.55 2.50
CA GLY A 234 -22.47 -8.36 2.08
C GLY A 234 -22.83 -8.34 0.61
N THR A 235 -23.46 -7.23 0.20
CA THR A 235 -23.88 -6.97 -1.17
C THR A 235 -23.14 -5.78 -1.76
N ILE A 236 -22.67 -5.95 -3.00
CA ILE A 236 -22.13 -4.90 -3.84
C ILE A 236 -23.26 -4.30 -4.68
N TYR A 237 -23.43 -2.99 -4.61
CA TYR A 237 -24.52 -2.30 -5.32
C TYR A 237 -23.99 -1.51 -6.52
N TYR A 238 -24.58 -1.78 -7.68
CA TYR A 238 -24.44 -0.97 -8.88
C TYR A 238 -25.70 -0.14 -9.04
N VAL A 239 -25.60 1.17 -8.83
CA VAL A 239 -26.75 2.07 -8.78
C VAL A 239 -26.92 2.78 -10.11
N LYS A 240 -28.08 2.56 -10.75
CA LYS A 240 -28.47 3.17 -12.02
C LYS A 240 -29.41 4.35 -11.82
N ASN A 241 -29.26 5.37 -12.66
CA ASN A 241 -30.23 6.44 -12.82
C ASN A 241 -30.11 7.11 -14.19
N LYS A 242 -31.01 8.06 -14.46
CA LYS A 242 -31.11 8.75 -15.76
C LYS A 242 -30.06 9.86 -15.99
N THR A 243 -29.14 10.10 -15.06
CA THR A 243 -28.14 11.16 -15.22
C THR A 243 -26.94 10.67 -16.00
N ILE A 244 -26.26 11.56 -16.73
CA ILE A 244 -25.01 11.24 -17.45
C ILE A 244 -23.91 10.67 -16.53
N ARG A 245 -24.00 10.95 -15.23
CA ARG A 245 -23.09 10.41 -14.22
C ARG A 245 -23.29 8.92 -13.94
N SER A 246 -24.43 8.37 -14.35
CA SER A 246 -24.73 6.94 -14.28
C SER A 246 -24.65 6.31 -15.67
N THR A 247 -25.40 6.85 -16.63
CA THR A 247 -25.69 6.20 -17.93
C THR A 247 -24.46 5.84 -18.74
N VAL A 248 -23.33 6.53 -18.52
CA VAL A 248 -22.06 6.23 -19.18
C VAL A 248 -21.40 4.91 -18.75
N ARG A 249 -21.86 4.30 -17.65
CA ARG A 249 -21.39 2.98 -17.14
C ARG A 249 -22.48 1.93 -17.04
N ASP A 250 -23.75 2.33 -17.08
CA ASP A 250 -24.92 1.45 -16.89
C ASP A 250 -24.89 0.16 -17.72
N LYS A 251 -24.41 0.24 -18.96
CA LYS A 251 -24.38 -0.91 -19.89
C LYS A 251 -23.54 -2.09 -19.38
N ASP A 252 -22.55 -1.82 -18.53
CA ASP A 252 -21.59 -2.83 -18.07
C ASP A 252 -21.94 -3.37 -16.66
N PHE A 253 -22.88 -2.74 -15.94
CA PHE A 253 -23.23 -3.08 -14.56
C PHE A 253 -23.86 -4.47 -14.40
N ALA A 254 -24.75 -4.88 -15.30
CA ALA A 254 -25.43 -6.17 -15.20
C ALA A 254 -24.44 -7.34 -15.26
N GLU A 255 -23.47 -7.24 -16.17
CA GLU A 255 -22.44 -8.25 -16.34
C GLU A 255 -21.40 -8.19 -15.21
N ALA A 256 -20.98 -7.00 -14.75
CA ALA A 256 -20.11 -6.89 -13.59
C ALA A 256 -20.75 -7.50 -12.33
N ALA A 257 -22.04 -7.25 -12.08
CA ALA A 257 -22.79 -7.89 -11.01
C ALA A 257 -22.91 -9.42 -11.19
N ARG A 258 -22.94 -9.92 -12.43
CA ARG A 258 -22.88 -11.37 -12.72
C ARG A 258 -21.51 -11.94 -12.34
N GLN A 259 -20.40 -11.29 -12.70
CA GLN A 259 -19.05 -11.71 -12.34
C GLN A 259 -18.84 -11.74 -10.83
N VAL A 260 -19.32 -10.71 -10.10
CA VAL A 260 -19.26 -10.68 -8.64
C VAL A 260 -20.03 -11.87 -8.02
N ARG A 261 -21.21 -12.20 -8.54
CA ARG A 261 -21.98 -13.38 -8.11
C ARG A 261 -21.30 -14.71 -8.43
N LEU A 262 -20.63 -14.80 -9.58
CA LEU A 262 -19.83 -15.99 -9.92
C LEU A 262 -18.63 -16.19 -9.00
N ALA A 263 -18.05 -15.10 -8.48
CA ALA A 263 -17.02 -15.14 -7.44
C ALA A 263 -17.58 -15.45 -6.03
N GLY A 264 -18.89 -15.70 -5.90
CA GLY A 264 -19.52 -16.08 -4.63
C GLY A 264 -19.93 -14.92 -3.73
N VAL A 265 -19.95 -13.67 -4.24
CA VAL A 265 -20.34 -12.47 -3.49
C VAL A 265 -21.67 -11.92 -4.00
N ASN A 266 -22.54 -11.41 -3.12
CA ASN A 266 -23.82 -10.85 -3.55
C ASN A 266 -23.59 -9.55 -4.32
N ALA A 267 -24.33 -9.37 -5.42
CA ALA A 267 -24.38 -8.10 -6.14
C ALA A 267 -25.77 -7.81 -6.68
N GLU A 268 -26.17 -6.54 -6.60
CA GLU A 268 -27.46 -6.05 -7.07
C GLU A 268 -27.25 -4.84 -7.99
N VAL A 269 -27.97 -4.83 -9.11
CA VAL A 269 -28.16 -3.61 -9.91
C VAL A 269 -29.49 -3.01 -9.49
N ILE A 270 -29.47 -1.80 -8.94
CA ILE A 270 -30.66 -1.12 -8.41
C ILE A 270 -30.88 0.22 -9.11
N GLU A 271 -32.13 0.65 -9.21
CA GLU A 271 -32.47 2.01 -9.66
C GLU A 271 -32.49 2.96 -8.46
N GLY A 272 -31.91 4.15 -8.61
CA GLY A 272 -31.87 5.17 -7.55
C GLY A 272 -30.63 6.05 -7.59
N PHE A 273 -30.35 6.76 -6.50
CA PHE A 273 -29.14 7.59 -6.39
C PHE A 273 -28.08 6.99 -5.48
N PHE A 274 -28.50 6.18 -4.51
CA PHE A 274 -27.66 5.47 -3.56
C PHE A 274 -28.51 4.31 -2.96
N PRO A 275 -27.93 3.20 -2.48
CA PRO A 275 -28.71 2.20 -1.75
C PRO A 275 -29.33 2.79 -0.47
N GLU A 276 -30.53 2.36 -0.12
CA GLU A 276 -31.26 2.79 1.08
C GLU A 276 -31.68 1.58 1.92
N ASN A 277 -31.64 1.73 3.25
CA ASN A 277 -32.06 0.74 4.24
C ASN A 277 -31.33 -0.61 4.15
N LYS A 278 -30.09 -0.65 3.61
CA LYS A 278 -29.31 -1.88 3.43
C LYS A 278 -28.33 -2.10 4.59
N GLN A 279 -28.41 -3.23 5.28
CA GLN A 279 -27.64 -3.48 6.53
C GLN A 279 -26.28 -4.17 6.32
N ASN A 280 -25.92 -4.49 5.08
CA ASN A 280 -24.77 -5.30 4.72
C ASN A 280 -24.10 -4.78 3.42
N VAL A 281 -23.88 -3.48 3.32
CA VAL A 281 -23.25 -2.87 2.13
C VAL A 281 -21.75 -3.21 2.11
N ALA A 282 -21.32 -3.96 1.10
CA ALA A 282 -19.93 -4.36 0.87
C ALA A 282 -19.23 -3.52 -0.22
N GLY A 283 -19.99 -2.74 -0.99
CA GLY A 283 -19.42 -1.80 -1.94
C GLY A 283 -20.51 -1.11 -2.74
N VAL A 284 -20.22 0.08 -3.24
CA VAL A 284 -21.15 0.85 -4.09
C VAL A 284 -20.41 1.47 -5.26
N THR A 285 -20.97 1.28 -6.46
CA THR A 285 -20.70 2.12 -7.63
C THR A 285 -21.98 2.91 -7.91
N CYS A 286 -21.90 4.23 -7.82
CA CYS A 286 -23.03 5.13 -8.07
C CYS A 286 -22.60 6.36 -8.87
N GLY A 287 -23.55 7.22 -9.23
CA GLY A 287 -23.27 8.42 -10.01
C GLY A 287 -24.28 9.53 -9.75
N ARG A 288 -23.96 10.42 -8.81
CA ARG A 288 -24.81 11.55 -8.43
C ARG A 288 -23.99 12.66 -7.74
N HIS A 289 -24.33 13.91 -8.05
CA HIS A 289 -23.64 15.08 -7.46
C HIS A 289 -23.86 15.22 -5.95
N VAL A 290 -25.06 14.93 -5.47
CA VAL A 290 -25.38 14.91 -4.03
C VAL A 290 -26.04 13.58 -3.70
N VAL A 291 -25.39 12.83 -2.80
CA VAL A 291 -25.94 11.66 -2.10
C VAL A 291 -25.90 11.93 -0.60
N ASN A 292 -26.75 11.25 0.16
CA ASN A 292 -26.79 11.35 1.63
C ASN A 292 -26.49 9.97 2.25
N PRO A 293 -25.20 9.60 2.38
CA PRO A 293 -24.84 8.30 2.94
C PRO A 293 -25.37 8.14 4.36
N ALA A 294 -25.20 9.15 5.22
CA ALA A 294 -25.62 9.08 6.63
C ALA A 294 -27.14 8.91 6.78
N GLY A 295 -27.94 9.62 5.96
CA GLY A 295 -29.39 9.49 5.95
C GLY A 295 -29.95 8.31 5.15
N SER A 296 -29.09 7.50 4.50
CA SER A 296 -29.54 6.34 3.73
C SER A 296 -29.99 5.16 4.60
N HIS A 297 -29.74 5.21 5.92
CA HIS A 297 -29.94 4.10 6.85
C HIS A 297 -29.19 2.82 6.46
N CYS A 298 -28.12 2.94 5.66
CA CYS A 298 -27.25 1.83 5.33
C CYS A 298 -26.19 1.58 6.40
N ARG A 299 -25.80 0.30 6.55
CA ARG A 299 -24.64 -0.12 7.36
C ARG A 299 -23.54 -0.65 6.44
N PHE A 300 -22.37 -0.04 6.53
CA PHE A 300 -21.20 -0.42 5.73
C PHE A 300 -20.39 -1.50 6.46
N LEU A 301 -20.02 -2.55 5.72
CA LEU A 301 -19.22 -3.63 6.26
C LEU A 301 -17.72 -3.25 6.32
N PRO A 302 -16.94 -3.82 7.24
CA PRO A 302 -15.48 -3.76 7.15
C PRO A 302 -15.01 -4.21 5.75
N GLY A 303 -14.06 -3.49 5.16
CA GLY A 303 -13.58 -3.74 3.80
C GLY A 303 -14.46 -3.17 2.68
N SER A 304 -15.55 -2.45 2.98
CA SER A 304 -16.39 -1.90 1.91
C SER A 304 -15.72 -0.74 1.15
N PHE A 305 -15.85 -0.72 -0.18
CA PHE A 305 -15.23 0.28 -1.06
C PHE A 305 -16.29 1.05 -1.88
N PHE A 306 -16.12 2.36 -2.02
CA PHE A 306 -17.11 3.27 -2.63
C PHE A 306 -16.54 4.07 -3.79
N ASP A 307 -17.25 4.02 -4.91
CA ASP A 307 -17.10 4.93 -6.05
C ASP A 307 -18.40 5.72 -6.25
N ASN A 308 -18.26 7.05 -6.40
CA ASN A 308 -19.33 7.91 -6.87
C ASN A 308 -18.82 8.72 -8.06
N LEU A 309 -19.32 8.40 -9.26
CA LEU A 309 -19.03 9.18 -10.47
C LEU A 309 -19.72 10.53 -10.35
N THR A 310 -18.96 11.48 -9.83
CA THR A 310 -19.33 12.87 -9.85
C THR A 310 -18.08 13.74 -9.94
N SER A 311 -18.23 14.91 -10.56
CA SER A 311 -17.12 15.84 -10.62
C SER A 311 -16.76 16.34 -9.22
N ALA A 312 -15.50 16.72 -8.97
CA ALA A 312 -15.10 17.27 -7.68
C ALA A 312 -15.45 16.42 -6.41
N GLY A 313 -15.80 15.13 -6.51
CA GLY A 313 -16.09 14.29 -5.33
C GLY A 313 -14.88 14.13 -4.39
N GLY A 314 -13.67 14.26 -4.94
CA GLY A 314 -12.40 14.31 -4.20
C GLY A 314 -11.93 15.73 -3.86
N GLN A 315 -12.79 16.75 -3.95
CA GLN A 315 -12.48 18.10 -3.45
C GLN A 315 -12.87 18.22 -1.99
N PHE A 316 -11.85 18.31 -1.14
CA PHE A 316 -11.97 18.57 0.29
C PHE A 316 -12.02 20.10 0.53
N LEU A 317 -13.06 20.75 0.00
CA LEU A 317 -13.30 22.18 0.13
C LEU A 317 -14.71 22.43 0.65
N PRO A 318 -14.92 23.26 1.69
CA PRO A 318 -16.25 23.52 2.26
C PRO A 318 -17.25 24.11 1.27
N GLN A 319 -16.76 24.81 0.24
CA GLN A 319 -17.60 25.45 -0.78
C GLN A 319 -18.07 24.48 -1.88
N ASN A 320 -17.58 23.24 -1.86
CA ASN A 320 -17.98 22.22 -2.83
C ASN A 320 -19.45 21.83 -2.61
N LYS A 321 -20.25 21.91 -3.67
CA LYS A 321 -21.68 21.57 -3.62
C LYS A 321 -21.94 20.07 -3.82
N GLN A 322 -20.89 19.28 -4.01
CA GLN A 322 -20.97 17.85 -4.26
C GLN A 322 -20.61 17.07 -3.00
N THR A 323 -21.21 15.89 -2.81
CA THR A 323 -20.87 15.03 -1.68
C THR A 323 -19.40 14.64 -1.74
N CYS A 324 -18.64 15.01 -0.71
CA CYS A 324 -17.24 14.64 -0.59
C CYS A 324 -17.11 13.15 -0.26
N ILE A 325 -16.07 12.50 -0.78
CA ILE A 325 -15.81 11.07 -0.49
C ILE A 325 -15.54 10.80 0.99
N SER A 326 -15.20 11.83 1.79
CA SER A 326 -15.09 11.73 3.25
C SER A 326 -16.38 11.29 3.94
N GLU A 327 -17.55 11.49 3.34
CA GLU A 327 -18.82 11.00 3.90
C GLU A 327 -18.90 9.47 3.91
N PHE A 328 -18.35 8.80 2.89
CA PHE A 328 -18.31 7.34 2.87
C PHE A 328 -17.31 6.79 3.89
N LEU A 329 -16.15 7.44 3.98
CA LEU A 329 -15.09 7.10 4.95
C LEU A 329 -15.57 7.31 6.39
N ARG A 330 -16.30 8.40 6.65
CA ARG A 330 -16.94 8.70 7.96
C ARG A 330 -17.98 7.67 8.38
N MET A 331 -18.57 6.96 7.42
CA MET A 331 -19.46 5.82 7.69
C MET A 331 -18.72 4.48 7.84
N GLY A 332 -17.39 4.49 7.72
CA GLY A 332 -16.55 3.33 8.01
C GLY A 332 -16.24 2.48 6.78
N ALA A 333 -16.36 3.06 5.58
CA ALA A 333 -15.82 2.46 4.37
C ALA A 333 -14.30 2.32 4.47
N ALA A 334 -13.76 1.21 4.00
CA ALA A 334 -12.31 0.98 3.97
C ALA A 334 -11.59 1.95 3.01
N GLY A 335 -12.31 2.44 2.00
CA GLY A 335 -11.83 3.47 1.11
C GLY A 335 -12.90 4.03 0.19
N ALA A 336 -12.55 5.12 -0.47
CA ALA A 336 -13.37 5.78 -1.48
C ALA A 336 -12.49 6.52 -2.50
N CYS A 337 -13.03 6.77 -3.70
CA CYS A 337 -12.34 7.54 -4.72
C CYS A 337 -13.21 8.64 -5.36
N GLY A 338 -12.57 9.70 -5.83
CA GLY A 338 -13.24 10.80 -6.50
C GLY A 338 -12.28 11.76 -7.18
N THR A 339 -12.79 12.68 -8.00
CA THR A 339 -11.92 13.60 -8.74
C THR A 339 -11.61 14.87 -7.94
N VAL A 340 -10.34 15.31 -7.93
CA VAL A 340 -9.87 16.50 -7.20
C VAL A 340 -10.13 17.84 -7.92
N VAL A 341 -10.53 17.77 -9.18
CA VAL A 341 -10.96 18.89 -10.02
C VAL A 341 -12.06 18.42 -10.98
N GLU A 342 -12.72 19.36 -11.66
CA GLU A 342 -13.74 19.03 -12.68
C GLU A 342 -13.11 18.15 -13.79
N PRO A 343 -13.54 16.89 -13.95
CA PRO A 343 -12.99 15.98 -14.93
C PRO A 343 -13.71 16.04 -16.28
N LEU A 344 -14.89 16.68 -16.35
CA LEU A 344 -15.94 16.40 -17.34
C LEU A 344 -16.47 14.96 -17.22
N ALA A 345 -17.63 14.66 -17.78
CA ALA A 345 -18.23 13.31 -17.73
C ALA A 345 -17.56 12.36 -18.74
N LEU A 346 -16.27 12.10 -18.57
CA LEU A 346 -15.47 11.21 -19.43
C LEU A 346 -15.27 9.86 -18.74
N PRO A 347 -15.80 8.75 -19.29
CA PRO A 347 -15.70 7.42 -18.67
C PRO A 347 -14.29 6.98 -18.29
N PRO A 348 -13.24 7.20 -19.11
CA PRO A 348 -11.87 6.76 -18.77
C PRO A 348 -11.30 7.37 -17.48
N LYS A 349 -11.86 8.49 -17.00
CA LYS A 349 -11.42 9.18 -15.79
C LYS A 349 -12.03 8.64 -14.51
N PHE A 350 -12.91 7.64 -14.59
CA PHE A 350 -13.55 7.02 -13.44
C PHE A 350 -13.32 5.52 -13.46
N PRO A 351 -13.32 4.87 -12.28
CA PRO A 351 -13.40 3.41 -12.22
C PRO A 351 -14.54 2.89 -13.10
N ASN A 352 -14.19 1.94 -13.97
CA ASN A 352 -15.17 1.22 -14.78
C ASN A 352 -15.86 0.13 -13.93
N ALA A 353 -16.83 -0.59 -14.52
CA ALA A 353 -17.64 -1.56 -13.78
C ALA A 353 -16.85 -2.76 -13.21
N THR A 354 -15.60 -3.00 -13.66
CA THR A 354 -14.75 -4.11 -13.21
C THR A 354 -14.07 -3.88 -11.86
N LEU A 355 -14.22 -2.68 -11.26
CA LEU A 355 -13.68 -2.37 -9.92
C LEU A 355 -13.95 -3.48 -8.90
N PHE A 356 -15.22 -3.86 -8.73
CA PHE A 356 -15.60 -4.88 -7.78
C PHE A 356 -15.29 -6.30 -8.21
N PRO A 357 -15.43 -6.69 -9.49
CA PRO A 357 -14.87 -7.95 -9.97
C PRO A 357 -13.41 -8.16 -9.56
N HIS A 358 -12.53 -7.17 -9.76
CA HIS A 358 -11.14 -7.25 -9.28
C HIS A 358 -11.06 -7.43 -7.76
N TYR A 359 -11.86 -6.66 -7.03
CA TYR A 359 -11.82 -6.66 -5.57
C TYR A 359 -12.29 -7.97 -4.95
N VAL A 360 -13.35 -8.59 -5.49
CA VAL A 360 -13.88 -9.87 -4.99
C VAL A 360 -13.08 -11.08 -5.47
N HIS A 361 -12.29 -10.94 -6.54
CA HIS A 361 -11.30 -11.96 -6.89
C HIS A 361 -10.13 -12.01 -5.89
N GLY A 362 -9.94 -10.97 -5.09
CA GLY A 362 -8.93 -10.93 -4.02
C GLY A 362 -7.83 -9.90 -4.21
N CYS A 363 -7.88 -9.05 -5.24
CA CYS A 363 -6.96 -7.92 -5.37
C CYS A 363 -7.10 -6.96 -4.18
N SER A 364 -6.02 -6.26 -3.82
CA SER A 364 -6.09 -5.16 -2.87
C SER A 364 -6.96 -4.01 -3.39
N MET A 365 -7.36 -3.10 -2.51
CA MET A 365 -8.14 -1.92 -2.89
C MET A 365 -7.43 -1.10 -3.96
N ALA A 366 -6.14 -0.83 -3.79
CA ALA A 366 -5.38 -0.05 -4.76
C ALA A 366 -5.21 -0.81 -6.09
N GLU A 367 -4.92 -2.11 -6.07
CA GLU A 367 -4.86 -2.93 -7.29
C GLU A 367 -6.19 -2.91 -8.04
N SER A 368 -7.31 -3.08 -7.33
CA SER A 368 -8.66 -3.06 -7.92
C SER A 368 -8.99 -1.70 -8.53
N PHE A 369 -8.64 -0.63 -7.82
CA PHE A 369 -8.83 0.74 -8.29
C PHE A 369 -8.04 1.01 -9.58
N TYR A 370 -6.73 0.79 -9.58
CA TYR A 370 -5.89 1.09 -10.76
C TYR A 370 -6.13 0.12 -11.93
N GLN A 371 -6.56 -1.12 -11.72
CA GLN A 371 -6.97 -2.00 -12.83
C GLN A 371 -8.27 -1.56 -13.52
N SER A 372 -9.09 -0.76 -12.84
CA SER A 372 -10.39 -0.29 -13.35
C SER A 372 -10.37 1.15 -13.89
N LEU A 373 -9.23 1.85 -13.85
CA LEU A 373 -9.14 3.28 -14.13
C LEU A 373 -8.10 3.61 -15.19
N ALA A 374 -8.54 3.99 -16.40
CA ALA A 374 -7.66 4.20 -17.53
C ALA A 374 -6.91 5.55 -17.52
N ALA A 375 -7.50 6.60 -16.93
CA ALA A 375 -6.93 7.94 -16.84
C ALA A 375 -6.93 8.44 -15.38
N PRO A 376 -5.94 8.03 -14.56
CA PRO A 376 -5.99 8.24 -13.11
C PRO A 376 -5.66 9.66 -12.66
N PHE A 377 -5.10 10.50 -13.53
CA PHE A 377 -4.45 11.77 -13.17
C PHE A 377 -5.29 12.65 -12.23
N GLN A 378 -6.61 12.77 -12.43
CA GLN A 378 -7.50 13.59 -11.59
C GLN A 378 -8.15 12.84 -10.40
N GLN A 379 -8.02 11.53 -10.32
CA GLN A 379 -8.65 10.72 -9.28
C GLN A 379 -7.77 10.63 -8.04
N ILE A 380 -8.37 10.82 -6.87
CA ILE A 380 -7.74 10.51 -5.59
C ILE A 380 -8.33 9.22 -5.04
N LEU A 381 -7.48 8.32 -4.57
CA LEU A 381 -7.85 7.16 -3.75
C LEU A 381 -7.53 7.49 -2.29
N VAL A 382 -8.55 7.42 -1.42
CA VAL A 382 -8.42 7.65 0.02
C VAL A 382 -8.92 6.45 0.80
N GLY A 383 -8.14 6.01 1.80
CA GLY A 383 -8.44 4.84 2.62
C GLY A 383 -7.23 3.92 2.77
N ASP A 384 -7.49 2.64 3.02
CA ASP A 384 -6.44 1.62 3.18
C ASP A 384 -6.12 0.94 1.84
N PRO A 385 -4.96 1.24 1.21
CA PRO A 385 -4.61 0.67 -0.09
C PRO A 385 -4.39 -0.85 -0.04
N LEU A 386 -4.03 -1.41 1.12
CA LEU A 386 -3.75 -2.84 1.30
C LEU A 386 -5.00 -3.66 1.62
N CYS A 387 -6.15 -3.03 1.83
CA CYS A 387 -7.38 -3.74 2.20
C CYS A 387 -7.78 -4.74 1.11
N GLN A 388 -7.93 -6.01 1.47
CA GLN A 388 -8.17 -7.14 0.56
C GLN A 388 -9.15 -8.17 1.16
N PRO A 389 -10.42 -7.80 1.38
CA PRO A 389 -11.35 -8.59 2.18
C PRO A 389 -11.71 -9.95 1.60
N TRP A 390 -11.58 -10.14 0.28
CA TRP A 390 -11.88 -11.41 -0.40
C TRP A 390 -10.65 -12.21 -0.81
N ALA A 391 -9.44 -11.77 -0.46
CA ALA A 391 -8.22 -12.50 -0.74
C ALA A 391 -8.21 -13.88 -0.05
N THR A 392 -7.56 -14.86 -0.69
CA THR A 392 -7.26 -16.14 -0.05
C THR A 392 -5.81 -16.10 0.41
N ILE A 393 -5.61 -15.83 1.70
CA ILE A 393 -4.29 -15.55 2.27
C ILE A 393 -3.60 -16.88 2.61
N PRO A 394 -2.41 -17.17 2.07
CA PRO A 394 -1.70 -18.40 2.41
C PRO A 394 -1.20 -18.38 3.86
N GLU A 395 -1.47 -19.44 4.62
CA GLU A 395 -0.92 -19.59 5.97
C GLU A 395 0.52 -20.10 5.91
N VAL A 396 1.42 -19.44 6.62
CA VAL A 396 2.85 -19.75 6.66
C VAL A 396 3.23 -20.19 8.07
N SER A 397 4.07 -21.21 8.17
CA SER A 397 4.74 -21.61 9.41
C SER A 397 6.24 -21.75 9.20
N LEU A 398 7.01 -21.67 10.27
CA LEU A 398 8.46 -21.73 10.23
C LEU A 398 8.97 -22.74 11.25
N ASP A 399 9.63 -23.81 10.80
CA ASP A 399 10.35 -24.74 11.67
C ASP A 399 11.77 -24.23 11.91
N GLY A 400 12.29 -24.45 13.12
CA GLY A 400 13.64 -24.07 13.54
C GLY A 400 13.71 -22.76 14.32
N ILE A 401 12.73 -21.86 14.16
CA ILE A 401 12.64 -20.60 14.91
C ILE A 401 11.19 -20.30 15.25
N THR A 402 10.92 -19.93 16.50
CA THR A 402 9.60 -19.47 16.98
C THR A 402 9.70 -18.12 17.69
N GLU A 403 8.57 -17.49 17.98
CA GLU A 403 8.47 -16.32 18.86
C GLU A 403 9.29 -16.50 20.16
N GLY A 404 10.10 -15.49 20.49
CA GLY A 404 10.94 -15.46 21.69
C GLY A 404 12.19 -16.35 21.64
N SER A 405 12.51 -16.97 20.51
CA SER A 405 13.70 -17.85 20.38
C SER A 405 15.01 -17.08 20.58
N PHE A 406 15.99 -17.74 21.21
CA PHE A 406 17.38 -17.27 21.25
C PHE A 406 18.20 -18.06 20.22
N VAL A 407 18.87 -17.37 19.31
CA VAL A 407 19.63 -17.98 18.22
C VAL A 407 21.04 -17.40 18.14
N GLY A 408 21.99 -18.14 17.56
CA GLY A 408 23.37 -17.69 17.37
C GLY A 408 24.12 -18.58 16.38
N GLY A 409 25.15 -18.04 15.74
CA GLY A 409 25.87 -18.70 14.67
C GLY A 409 24.97 -18.96 13.47
N THR A 410 24.96 -20.22 13.01
CA THR A 410 24.15 -20.65 11.87
C THR A 410 22.88 -21.36 12.34
N VAL A 411 21.72 -20.90 11.88
CA VAL A 411 20.40 -21.47 12.20
C VAL A 411 19.80 -22.09 10.96
N ASN A 412 19.35 -23.34 11.06
CA ASN A 412 18.61 -23.98 9.97
C ASN A 412 17.12 -23.66 10.11
N ILE A 413 16.55 -23.09 9.05
CA ILE A 413 15.16 -22.66 8.98
C ILE A 413 14.46 -23.46 7.89
N THR A 414 13.24 -23.92 8.16
CA THR A 414 12.40 -24.60 7.16
C THR A 414 11.00 -24.00 7.13
N PRO A 415 10.65 -23.20 6.10
CA PRO A 415 9.30 -22.69 5.97
C PRO A 415 8.35 -23.78 5.47
N ARG A 416 7.09 -23.67 5.89
CA ARG A 416 5.99 -24.43 5.31
C ARG A 416 4.83 -23.52 4.98
N VAL A 417 4.09 -23.87 3.95
CA VAL A 417 2.86 -23.16 3.58
C VAL A 417 1.69 -24.13 3.54
N SER A 418 0.53 -23.68 4.01
CA SER A 418 -0.74 -24.41 3.85
C SER A 418 -1.02 -24.75 2.39
N LYS A 419 -1.78 -25.82 2.14
CA LYS A 419 -2.21 -26.17 0.78
C LYS A 419 -3.17 -25.10 0.26
N ILE A 420 -2.73 -24.37 -0.75
CA ILE A 420 -3.52 -23.37 -1.48
C ILE A 420 -3.67 -23.79 -2.95
N GLU A 421 -4.76 -23.38 -3.59
CA GLU A 421 -4.98 -23.59 -5.02
C GLU A 421 -3.89 -22.87 -5.83
N GLY A 422 -3.32 -23.54 -6.84
CA GLY A 422 -2.20 -23.01 -7.63
C GLY A 422 -0.81 -23.15 -6.95
N GLY A 423 -0.76 -23.37 -5.64
CA GLY A 423 0.49 -23.45 -4.87
C GLY A 423 1.14 -22.09 -4.63
N VAL A 424 2.36 -22.12 -4.10
CA VAL A 424 3.15 -20.93 -3.75
C VAL A 424 4.23 -20.72 -4.80
N SER A 425 4.37 -19.50 -5.30
CA SER A 425 5.41 -19.16 -6.25
C SER A 425 6.74 -18.89 -5.56
N THR A 426 6.73 -18.14 -4.44
CA THR A 426 7.93 -17.70 -3.72
C THR A 426 7.72 -17.63 -2.21
N LEU A 427 8.79 -17.91 -1.46
CA LEU A 427 8.88 -17.71 0.00
C LEU A 427 10.07 -16.82 0.31
N ARG A 428 9.82 -15.67 0.92
CA ARG A 428 10.83 -14.65 1.20
C ARG A 428 11.02 -14.43 2.67
N PHE A 429 12.28 -14.48 3.09
CA PHE A 429 12.71 -14.23 4.45
C PHE A 429 13.17 -12.78 4.61
N PHE A 430 12.62 -12.09 5.61
CA PHE A 430 12.94 -10.72 5.97
C PHE A 430 13.44 -10.66 7.41
N VAL A 431 14.37 -9.76 7.68
CA VAL A 431 14.83 -9.39 9.01
C VAL A 431 14.70 -7.87 9.12
N ASP A 432 13.99 -7.40 10.15
CA ASP A 432 13.65 -5.98 10.37
C ASP A 432 13.08 -5.28 9.12
N GLY A 433 12.26 -6.00 8.36
CA GLY A 433 11.63 -5.49 7.13
C GLY A 433 12.50 -5.48 5.88
N VAL A 434 13.76 -5.92 5.96
CA VAL A 434 14.67 -5.97 4.82
C VAL A 434 14.77 -7.40 4.29
N PHE A 435 14.56 -7.57 2.99
CA PHE A 435 14.71 -8.85 2.31
C PHE A 435 16.13 -9.43 2.49
N GLN A 436 16.20 -10.70 2.89
CA GLN A 436 17.46 -11.42 3.11
C GLN A 436 17.65 -12.60 2.16
N ASN A 437 16.62 -13.42 1.98
CA ASN A 437 16.73 -14.65 1.22
C ASN A 437 15.38 -15.09 0.63
N GLU A 438 15.43 -15.92 -0.40
CA GLU A 438 14.28 -16.58 -1.00
C GLU A 438 14.49 -18.11 -1.02
N CYS A 439 13.42 -18.87 -0.83
CA CYS A 439 13.45 -20.32 -0.74
C CYS A 439 12.14 -20.94 -1.25
N ARG A 440 12.08 -22.28 -1.29
CA ARG A 440 10.89 -23.06 -1.64
C ARG A 440 10.23 -23.65 -0.40
N ASP A 441 8.97 -24.05 -0.55
CA ASP A 441 8.22 -24.73 0.51
C ASP A 441 8.94 -26.01 0.96
N GLY A 442 9.16 -26.16 2.26
CA GLY A 442 9.90 -27.26 2.86
C GLY A 442 11.41 -27.25 2.62
N GLN A 443 11.97 -26.25 1.93
CA GLN A 443 13.41 -26.15 1.72
C GLN A 443 14.11 -25.65 2.97
N VAL A 444 15.01 -26.48 3.51
CA VAL A 444 15.90 -26.06 4.60
C VAL A 444 16.94 -25.08 4.03
N PHE A 445 17.14 -23.95 4.72
CA PHE A 445 18.29 -23.08 4.46
C PHE A 445 18.97 -22.65 5.75
N ALA A 446 20.28 -22.40 5.65
CA ALA A 446 21.12 -21.94 6.73
C ALA A 446 21.14 -20.41 6.77
N TRP A 447 20.71 -19.83 7.90
CA TRP A 447 20.78 -18.40 8.17
C TRP A 447 21.96 -18.09 9.09
N ASP A 448 22.91 -17.32 8.59
CA ASP A 448 24.08 -16.86 9.34
C ASP A 448 23.75 -15.59 10.13
N THR A 449 23.52 -15.76 11.43
CA THR A 449 23.14 -14.68 12.35
C THR A 449 24.32 -13.78 12.72
N THR A 450 25.57 -14.17 12.43
CA THR A 450 26.76 -13.37 12.74
C THR A 450 26.87 -12.09 11.91
N LYS A 451 26.06 -11.99 10.85
CA LYS A 451 25.95 -10.82 9.97
C LYS A 451 25.01 -9.73 10.50
N PHE A 452 24.34 -9.97 11.62
CA PHE A 452 23.37 -9.08 12.23
C PHE A 452 23.87 -8.60 13.59
N SER A 453 23.28 -7.53 14.10
CA SER A 453 23.50 -7.11 15.49
C SER A 453 23.03 -8.21 16.45
N ASP A 454 23.65 -8.28 17.61
CA ASP A 454 23.09 -9.04 18.73
C ASP A 454 21.90 -8.30 19.32
N GLY A 455 20.99 -9.05 19.94
CA GLY A 455 19.76 -8.56 20.54
C GLY A 455 18.52 -8.91 19.73
N PHE A 456 17.45 -8.13 19.86
CA PHE A 456 16.13 -8.54 19.39
C PHE A 456 15.86 -8.08 17.96
N HIS A 457 15.32 -8.96 17.13
CA HIS A 457 15.00 -8.72 15.73
C HIS A 457 13.61 -9.22 15.40
N GLU A 458 12.90 -8.50 14.55
CA GLU A 458 11.68 -9.01 13.93
C GLU A 458 12.06 -9.82 12.68
N ILE A 459 11.54 -11.02 12.56
CA ILE A 459 11.69 -11.87 11.38
C ILE A 459 10.35 -12.10 10.72
N ARG A 460 10.34 -12.16 9.38
CA ARG A 460 9.14 -12.51 8.60
C ARG A 460 9.47 -13.55 7.55
N MET A 461 8.56 -14.49 7.37
CA MET A 461 8.52 -15.38 6.21
C MET A 461 7.24 -15.09 5.43
N VAL A 462 7.37 -14.64 4.19
CA VAL A 462 6.25 -14.21 3.35
C VAL A 462 6.10 -15.17 2.16
N ALA A 463 4.96 -15.85 2.11
CA ALA A 463 4.53 -16.63 0.96
C ALA A 463 3.81 -15.72 -0.05
N THR A 464 4.07 -15.96 -1.33
CA THR A 464 3.31 -15.41 -2.45
C THR A 464 2.63 -16.56 -3.17
N ASP A 465 1.31 -16.51 -3.35
CA ASP A 465 0.62 -17.53 -4.13
C ASP A 465 1.01 -17.47 -5.63
N ASN A 466 0.78 -18.57 -6.34
CA ASN A 466 1.10 -18.70 -7.76
C ASN A 466 -0.08 -18.38 -8.68
N THR A 467 -1.12 -17.72 -8.15
CA THR A 467 -2.23 -17.22 -8.97
C THR A 467 -1.81 -15.91 -9.64
N PRO A 468 -2.51 -15.42 -10.69
CA PRO A 468 -2.20 -14.12 -11.27
C PRO A 468 -2.35 -12.94 -10.31
N ILE A 469 -3.11 -13.08 -9.22
CA ILE A 469 -3.31 -12.05 -8.18
C ILE A 469 -2.12 -12.04 -7.21
N GLU A 470 -1.48 -13.19 -7.07
CA GLU A 470 -0.24 -13.38 -6.33
C GLU A 470 -0.42 -13.05 -4.83
N THR A 471 -1.56 -13.37 -4.21
CA THR A 471 -1.85 -12.96 -2.81
C THR A 471 -0.72 -13.37 -1.84
N GLN A 472 -0.40 -12.48 -0.91
CA GLN A 472 0.62 -12.72 0.11
C GLN A 472 0.04 -13.09 1.47
N GLY A 473 0.69 -14.05 2.12
CA GLY A 473 0.50 -14.40 3.52
C GLY A 473 1.84 -14.52 4.23
N ARG A 474 1.84 -14.42 5.56
CA ARG A 474 3.09 -14.26 6.31
C ARG A 474 3.05 -14.84 7.71
N TRP A 475 4.20 -15.31 8.13
CA TRP A 475 4.53 -15.64 9.50
C TRP A 475 5.51 -14.60 10.03
N MET A 476 5.37 -14.19 11.29
CA MET A 476 6.23 -13.21 11.94
C MET A 476 6.60 -13.68 13.33
N ALA A 477 7.80 -13.32 13.78
CA ALA A 477 8.23 -13.50 15.16
C ALA A 477 9.26 -12.44 15.60
N GLU A 478 9.27 -12.10 16.88
CA GLU A 478 10.40 -11.45 17.54
C GLU A 478 11.34 -12.51 18.12
N ILE A 479 12.64 -12.41 17.82
CA ILE A 479 13.68 -13.35 18.26
C ILE A 479 14.90 -12.60 18.78
N ALA A 480 15.73 -13.25 19.58
CA ALA A 480 16.98 -12.69 20.08
C ALA A 480 18.19 -13.38 19.45
N ILE A 481 19.01 -12.61 18.71
CA ILE A 481 20.32 -13.04 18.23
C ILE A 481 21.33 -12.86 19.37
N LYS A 482 22.13 -13.89 19.64
CA LYS A 482 23.08 -13.93 20.76
C LYS A 482 24.38 -14.60 20.33
N ASN A 483 25.19 -13.89 19.53
CA ASN A 483 26.54 -14.32 19.17
C ASN A 483 27.59 -13.92 20.23
N GLY A 484 27.33 -12.85 20.97
CA GLY A 484 28.16 -12.30 22.03
C GLY A 484 27.45 -12.24 23.39
N THR A 485 28.08 -11.52 24.33
CA THR A 485 27.62 -11.39 25.72
C THR A 485 26.99 -10.04 26.04
N GLU A 486 27.14 -9.08 25.14
CA GLU A 486 26.69 -7.70 25.33
C GLU A 486 25.18 -7.56 25.03
N ALA A 487 24.52 -6.59 25.67
CA ALA A 487 23.10 -6.33 25.49
C ALA A 487 22.75 -4.85 25.72
N VAL A 488 21.65 -4.42 25.10
CA VAL A 488 21.07 -3.09 25.29
C VAL A 488 19.57 -3.20 25.56
N GLN A 489 19.06 -2.38 26.47
CA GLN A 489 17.67 -2.35 26.89
C GLN A 489 17.15 -0.92 26.95
N LEU A 490 15.86 -0.79 26.65
CA LEU A 490 15.10 0.45 26.82
C LEU A 490 14.13 0.34 27.99
N SER A 491 13.92 1.47 28.65
CA SER A 491 12.79 1.67 29.57
C SER A 491 12.30 3.11 29.47
N VAL A 492 11.06 3.36 29.88
CA VAL A 492 10.46 4.69 29.92
C VAL A 492 10.13 5.07 31.35
N GLU A 493 10.31 6.34 31.71
CA GLU A 493 9.82 6.85 32.99
C GLU A 493 8.30 6.91 32.97
N LYS A 494 7.65 6.29 33.96
CA LYS A 494 6.19 6.12 33.98
C LYS A 494 5.44 7.44 33.91
N ASP A 495 5.87 8.44 34.67
CA ASP A 495 5.22 9.76 34.74
C ASP A 495 5.38 10.52 33.43
N SER A 496 6.44 10.22 32.66
CA SER A 496 6.66 10.81 31.34
C SER A 496 5.66 10.29 30.29
N LEU A 497 4.86 9.26 30.56
CA LEU A 497 3.80 8.78 29.67
C LEU A 497 2.49 9.57 29.82
N GLU A 498 2.30 10.30 30.91
CA GLU A 498 1.06 11.03 31.19
C GLU A 498 0.80 12.16 30.19
N ALA A 499 -0.47 12.48 29.92
CA ALA A 499 -0.86 13.54 28.98
C ALA A 499 -0.35 14.93 29.40
N THR A 500 -0.08 15.11 30.69
CA THR A 500 0.42 16.33 31.33
C THR A 500 1.91 16.57 31.09
N SER A 501 2.68 15.55 30.71
CA SER A 501 4.12 15.71 30.41
C SER A 501 4.34 16.05 28.94
N ASP A 502 5.10 17.10 28.66
CA ASP A 502 5.52 17.50 27.31
C ASP A 502 6.62 16.58 26.72
N TYR A 503 7.33 15.88 27.60
CA TYR A 503 8.48 15.05 27.24
C TYR A 503 8.25 13.59 27.63
N LEU A 504 8.73 12.70 26.78
CA LEU A 504 8.93 11.28 27.04
C LEU A 504 10.39 11.07 27.45
N ILE A 505 10.63 10.49 28.63
CA ILE A 505 11.97 10.20 29.12
C ILE A 505 12.26 8.73 28.88
N VAL A 506 13.27 8.45 28.06
CA VAL A 506 13.68 7.10 27.68
C VAL A 506 15.06 6.83 28.24
N ALA A 507 15.19 5.80 29.08
CA ALA A 507 16.45 5.32 29.60
C ALA A 507 17.01 4.18 28.74
N VAL A 508 18.29 4.28 28.42
CA VAL A 508 19.08 3.27 27.72
C VAL A 508 20.03 2.64 28.74
N ASN A 509 19.97 1.32 28.86
CA ASN A 509 20.94 0.54 29.62
C ASN A 509 21.71 -0.38 28.67
N SER A 510 23.02 -0.19 28.54
CA SER A 510 23.90 -0.97 27.67
C SER A 510 25.07 -1.54 28.48
N THR A 511 25.42 -2.79 28.24
CA THR A 511 26.61 -3.41 28.84
C THR A 511 27.91 -2.95 28.16
N ASN A 512 27.83 -2.45 26.93
CA ASN A 512 28.97 -1.88 26.21
C ASN A 512 28.95 -0.34 26.25
N LYS A 513 30.07 0.28 25.94
CA LYS A 513 30.24 1.74 25.95
C LYS A 513 30.00 2.42 24.59
N ALA A 514 29.39 1.72 23.63
CA ALA A 514 29.15 2.26 22.29
C ALA A 514 28.04 3.32 22.28
N GLU A 515 28.13 4.26 21.34
CA GLU A 515 27.04 5.19 21.03
C GLU A 515 25.78 4.40 20.68
N THR A 516 24.66 4.73 21.34
CA THR A 516 23.37 4.06 21.14
C THR A 516 22.34 5.06 20.65
N SER A 517 21.79 4.83 19.46
CA SER A 517 20.69 5.58 18.90
C SER A 517 19.36 5.01 19.36
N VAL A 518 18.41 5.87 19.75
CA VAL A 518 17.03 5.51 20.04
C VAL A 518 16.16 6.00 18.90
N SER A 519 15.36 5.09 18.35
CA SER A 519 14.45 5.37 17.26
C SER A 519 13.01 4.97 17.60
N CYS A 520 12.06 5.61 16.94
CA CYS A 520 10.65 5.28 16.99
C CYS A 520 10.12 5.11 15.58
N ASN A 521 9.61 3.92 15.24
CA ASN A 521 9.04 3.65 13.91
C ASN A 521 9.98 4.07 12.74
N GLY A 522 11.30 3.98 12.92
CA GLY A 522 12.30 4.37 11.92
C GLY A 522 12.75 5.84 11.96
N LEU A 523 12.18 6.67 12.83
CA LEU A 523 12.65 8.03 13.13
C LEU A 523 13.69 7.99 14.26
N GLU A 524 14.92 8.44 14.00
CA GLU A 524 15.90 8.66 15.08
C GLU A 524 15.46 9.84 15.95
N LEU A 525 15.32 9.59 17.26
CA LEU A 525 14.84 10.57 18.23
C LEU A 525 15.96 11.22 19.04
N GLY A 526 17.09 10.52 19.16
CA GLY A 526 18.24 10.97 19.92
C GLY A 526 19.22 9.84 20.17
N LYS A 527 20.32 10.15 20.85
CA LYS A 527 21.40 9.22 21.13
C LYS A 527 21.89 9.33 22.57
N VAL A 528 22.41 8.23 23.09
CA VAL A 528 23.24 8.18 24.29
C VAL A 528 24.68 7.95 23.85
N GLU A 529 25.56 8.90 24.16
CA GLU A 529 26.95 8.95 23.68
C GLU A 529 27.78 7.74 24.14
N SER A 530 27.51 7.20 25.33
CA SER A 530 28.23 6.03 25.84
C SER A 530 27.49 5.32 26.96
N GLY A 531 27.40 3.98 26.88
CA GLY A 531 26.94 3.15 27.99
C GLY A 531 25.48 3.39 28.36
N ASN A 532 25.24 3.67 29.64
CA ASN A 532 23.92 3.95 30.18
C ASN A 532 23.62 5.45 30.13
N GLY A 533 22.37 5.81 29.87
CA GLY A 533 21.95 7.21 29.87
C GLY A 533 20.46 7.37 29.66
N GLN A 534 20.03 8.62 29.51
CA GLN A 534 18.66 8.97 29.24
C GLN A 534 18.59 10.00 28.12
N ILE A 535 17.51 9.95 27.36
CA ILE A 535 17.13 11.01 26.42
C ILE A 535 15.75 11.54 26.77
N SER A 536 15.58 12.86 26.59
CA SER A 536 14.29 13.53 26.73
C SER A 536 13.77 13.89 25.35
N ILE A 537 12.61 13.35 24.99
CA ILE A 537 12.02 13.46 23.66
C ILE A 537 10.72 14.25 23.76
N SER A 538 10.61 15.35 23.00
CA SER A 538 9.35 16.10 22.93
C SER A 538 8.24 15.25 22.28
N LYS A 539 7.09 15.10 22.97
CA LYS A 539 5.94 14.33 22.46
C LYS A 539 5.28 14.98 21.23
N ALA A 540 5.49 16.28 21.03
CA ALA A 540 5.07 16.98 19.82
C ALA A 540 5.76 16.47 18.55
N LYS A 541 6.80 15.63 18.67
CA LYS A 541 7.50 15.00 17.54
C LYS A 541 7.09 13.54 17.29
N LEU A 542 6.11 13.01 18.04
CA LEU A 542 5.80 11.57 18.03
C LEU A 542 4.40 11.22 17.52
N GLY A 543 3.45 12.17 17.46
CA GLY A 543 2.03 11.78 17.36
C GLY A 543 1.52 11.19 18.68
N THR A 544 0.22 10.90 18.75
CA THR A 544 -0.39 10.12 19.84
C THR A 544 -0.64 8.69 19.38
N GLY A 545 -1.12 7.82 20.28
CA GLY A 545 -1.41 6.43 19.97
C GLY A 545 -0.21 5.48 20.20
N PRO A 546 -0.24 4.28 19.59
CA PRO A 546 0.77 3.24 19.83
C PRO A 546 2.10 3.57 19.15
N LEU A 547 3.20 3.43 19.88
CA LEU A 547 4.56 3.67 19.40
C LEU A 547 5.46 2.48 19.77
N THR A 548 6.44 2.19 18.92
CA THR A 548 7.46 1.18 19.17
C THR A 548 8.84 1.83 19.17
N LEU A 549 9.53 1.78 20.31
CA LEU A 549 10.88 2.29 20.48
C LEU A 549 11.90 1.16 20.35
N VAL A 550 13.02 1.45 19.68
CA VAL A 550 14.16 0.53 19.55
C VAL A 550 15.46 1.30 19.74
N ALA A 551 16.37 0.75 20.54
CA ALA A 551 17.74 1.21 20.64
C ALA A 551 18.65 0.35 19.77
N THR A 552 19.56 1.00 19.05
CA THR A 552 20.60 0.33 18.26
C THR A 552 21.96 0.96 18.52
N SER A 553 22.99 0.14 18.71
CA SER A 553 24.38 0.60 18.81
C SER A 553 25.24 0.01 17.70
N LYS A 554 26.20 0.79 17.22
CA LYS A 554 27.16 0.36 16.19
C LYS A 554 28.29 -0.45 16.85
N GLY A 555 28.72 -1.53 16.21
CA GLY A 555 29.78 -2.42 16.70
C GLY A 555 29.98 -3.64 15.80
N SER A 556 30.87 -4.55 16.21
CA SER A 556 31.10 -5.85 15.54
C SER A 556 30.99 -7.00 16.56
N PRO A 557 29.78 -7.55 16.82
CA PRO A 557 28.49 -7.12 16.28
C PRO A 557 27.94 -5.86 16.99
N GLY A 558 27.02 -5.15 16.34
CA GLY A 558 26.24 -4.08 16.98
C GLY A 558 25.23 -4.66 17.97
N LEU A 559 24.52 -3.81 18.73
CA LEU A 559 23.43 -4.24 19.60
C LEU A 559 22.09 -3.67 19.16
N ARG A 560 21.01 -4.41 19.40
CA ARG A 560 19.63 -3.99 19.17
C ARG A 560 18.75 -4.36 20.36
N SER A 561 18.06 -3.38 20.95
CA SER A 561 17.19 -3.64 22.10
C SER A 561 15.97 -4.44 21.68
N ARG A 562 15.32 -5.05 22.67
CA ARG A 562 13.92 -5.43 22.53
C ARG A 562 13.08 -4.21 22.12
N ALA A 563 12.09 -4.43 21.27
CA ALA A 563 11.10 -3.40 20.98
C ALA A 563 10.36 -3.04 22.28
N LEU A 564 10.27 -1.74 22.57
CA LEU A 564 9.51 -1.22 23.70
C LEU A 564 8.25 -0.54 23.17
N ASP A 565 7.12 -1.24 23.29
CA ASP A 565 5.82 -0.72 22.91
C ASP A 565 5.24 0.16 24.02
N ILE A 566 4.82 1.36 23.65
CA ILE A 566 4.16 2.33 24.53
C ILE A 566 2.92 2.91 23.85
N VAL A 567 2.06 3.56 24.63
CA VAL A 567 0.91 4.30 24.10
C VAL A 567 0.94 5.72 24.65
N LEU A 568 1.02 6.71 23.77
CA LEU A 568 0.87 8.10 24.17
C LEU A 568 -0.61 8.50 24.15
N PRO A 569 -1.13 9.10 25.23
CA PRO A 569 -2.51 9.55 25.28
C PRO A 569 -2.75 10.72 24.33
N ASN A 570 -4.02 10.92 23.94
CA ASN A 570 -4.42 12.16 23.30
C ASN A 570 -4.21 13.32 24.29
N GLN A 571 -3.53 14.38 23.86
CA GLN A 571 -3.46 15.62 24.65
C GLN A 571 -4.87 16.20 24.72
N LYS A 572 -5.35 16.44 25.95
CA LYS A 572 -6.70 16.95 26.21
C LYS A 572 -6.87 18.40 25.81
#